data_AF-A0A7Y1Z9M2-F1
#
_entry.id   AF-A0A7Y1Z9M2-F1
#
_cell.length_a   1.000
_cell.length_b   1.000
_cell.length_c   1.000
_cell.angle_alpha   90.00
_cell.angle_beta   90.00
_cell.angle_gamma   90.00
#
_symmetry.space_group_name_H-M   'P 1'
#
loop_
_entity.id
_entity.type
_entity.pdbx_description
1 polymer ?
#
loop_
_entity_poly.entity_id
_entity_poly.type
_entity_poly.pdbx_seq_one_letter_code
_entity_poly.pdbx_strand_id
1 'polypeptide(L)'
;MEKLTLDLPSSYAANKAYLESNSNEFETLVLGSSQIKDAVNPEWLDSPTLNLASGNQHHDTDFKILMSMIERLPKLNNVVLEVSYSHFELPHNGKDFWKNSLFLKYYNINCFERNTYFKDRLIYLSRPPLFSEKIYQHYILKERKTGFNSFGFDTANYHGRFKNLNYDEKKIASAKRFKINQAPNKVLFQHNVKLFYEMLDYLEAKGHNVIICTVPMYTTYHER
;
A
#
# COMPACT_ATOMS: atom_id res chain seq x y z
N MET A 1 4.05 15.68 19.68
CA MET A 1 4.19 14.39 18.97
C MET A 1 3.39 14.33 17.67
N GLU A 2 2.08 14.61 17.68
CA GLU A 2 1.28 14.57 16.43
C GLU A 2 1.83 15.49 15.33
N LYS A 3 2.09 16.77 15.62
CA LYS A 3 2.66 17.70 14.64
C LYS A 3 3.96 17.17 14.01
N LEU A 4 4.90 16.73 14.85
CA LEU A 4 6.15 16.11 14.40
C LEU A 4 5.91 14.86 13.54
N THR A 5 4.87 14.07 13.84
CA THR A 5 4.51 12.89 13.06
C THR A 5 4.00 13.26 11.67
N LEU A 6 3.18 14.30 11.57
CA LEU A 6 2.63 14.79 10.30
C LEU A 6 3.70 15.43 9.42
N ASP A 7 4.74 15.99 10.02
CA ASP A 7 5.86 16.61 9.31
C ASP A 7 6.91 15.58 8.84
N LEU A 8 6.79 14.31 9.22
CA LEU A 8 7.65 13.25 8.69
C LEU A 8 7.36 13.02 7.20
N PRO A 9 8.40 12.86 6.36
CA PRO A 9 8.21 12.44 4.98
C PRO A 9 7.45 11.11 4.89
N SER A 10 6.39 11.08 4.08
CA SER A 10 5.59 9.89 3.84
C SER A 10 4.94 9.91 2.45
N SER A 11 4.78 8.72 1.87
CA SER A 11 4.03 8.53 0.62
C SER A 11 2.58 8.99 0.77
N TYR A 12 1.96 8.82 1.94
CA TYR A 12 0.58 9.27 2.17
C TYR A 12 0.41 10.78 2.01
N ALA A 13 1.36 11.58 2.52
CA ALA A 13 1.31 13.03 2.39
C ALA A 13 1.53 13.47 0.92
N ALA A 14 2.48 12.84 0.22
CA ALA A 14 2.73 13.10 -1.19
C ALA A 14 1.53 12.69 -2.07
N ASN A 15 0.98 11.49 -1.87
CA ASN A 15 -0.22 11.01 -2.56
C ASN A 15 -1.43 11.90 -2.31
N LYS A 16 -1.61 12.40 -1.08
CA LYS A 16 -2.68 13.38 -0.78
C LYS A 16 -2.50 14.64 -1.62
N ALA A 17 -1.31 15.23 -1.61
CA ALA A 17 -1.02 16.44 -2.38
C ALA A 17 -1.22 16.20 -3.89
N TYR A 18 -0.81 15.03 -4.38
CA TYR A 18 -1.00 14.64 -5.78
C TYR A 18 -2.48 14.46 -6.15
N LEU A 19 -3.23 13.78 -5.28
CA LEU A 19 -4.68 13.60 -5.41
C LEU A 19 -5.41 14.95 -5.43
N GLU A 20 -5.05 15.87 -4.54
CA GLU A 20 -5.68 17.20 -4.44
C GLU A 20 -5.37 18.10 -5.64
N SER A 21 -4.21 17.92 -6.27
CA SER A 21 -3.79 18.74 -7.42
C SER A 21 -4.27 18.20 -8.77
N ASN A 22 -4.63 16.91 -8.86
CA ASN A 22 -4.92 16.24 -10.13
C ASN A 22 -6.17 15.35 -10.09
N SER A 23 -7.09 15.55 -9.13
CA SER A 23 -8.20 14.62 -8.86
C SER A 23 -9.03 14.20 -10.07
N ASN A 24 -9.15 15.08 -11.07
CA ASN A 24 -9.98 14.87 -12.25
C ASN A 24 -9.24 14.24 -13.43
N GLU A 25 -7.94 13.99 -13.31
CA GLU A 25 -7.09 13.54 -14.41
C GLU A 25 -6.70 12.06 -14.32
N PHE A 26 -6.89 11.42 -13.17
CA PHE A 26 -6.49 10.04 -12.96
C PHE A 26 -7.28 9.05 -13.82
N GLU A 27 -6.56 8.28 -14.62
CA GLU A 27 -7.10 7.22 -15.47
C GLU A 27 -6.82 5.83 -14.91
N THR A 28 -5.77 5.70 -14.09
CA THR A 28 -5.35 4.43 -13.49
C THR A 28 -5.23 4.55 -11.97
N LEU A 29 -5.88 3.64 -11.23
CA LEU A 29 -5.72 3.49 -9.79
C LEU A 29 -4.97 2.19 -9.49
N VAL A 30 -3.91 2.27 -8.69
CA VAL A 30 -3.09 1.11 -8.30
C VAL A 30 -3.27 0.84 -6.81
N LEU A 31 -3.66 -0.40 -6.49
CA LEU A 31 -3.92 -0.89 -5.14
C LEU A 31 -3.11 -2.16 -4.86
N GLY A 32 -2.88 -2.43 -3.57
CA GLY A 32 -2.09 -3.58 -3.13
C GLY A 32 -1.11 -3.26 -2.01
N SER A 33 -0.14 -4.15 -1.83
CA SER A 33 0.76 -4.20 -0.69
C SER A 33 2.01 -3.32 -0.86
N SER A 34 3.01 -3.51 0.01
CA SER A 34 4.33 -2.89 -0.17
C SER A 34 5.01 -3.29 -1.48
N GLN A 35 4.68 -4.47 -2.02
CA GLN A 35 5.28 -4.97 -3.25
C GLN A 35 4.95 -4.06 -4.44
N ILE A 36 3.65 -3.79 -4.66
CA ILE A 36 3.22 -2.86 -5.71
C ILE A 36 3.58 -1.41 -5.38
N LYS A 37 3.50 -0.99 -4.12
CA LYS A 37 3.91 0.35 -3.68
C LYS A 37 5.35 0.68 -4.11
N ASP A 38 6.27 -0.29 -4.01
CA ASP A 38 7.68 -0.10 -4.35
C ASP A 38 8.01 -0.50 -5.82
N ALA A 39 7.08 -1.14 -6.53
CA ALA A 39 7.27 -1.57 -7.93
C ALA A 39 6.71 -0.58 -8.95
N VAL A 40 5.61 0.12 -8.64
CA VAL A 40 4.91 1.01 -9.59
C VAL A 40 5.16 2.47 -9.21
N ASN A 41 6.03 3.13 -9.97
CA ASN A 41 6.18 4.58 -9.92
C ASN A 41 5.32 5.22 -11.02
N PRO A 42 4.30 6.03 -10.67
CA PRO A 42 3.47 6.72 -11.67
C PRO A 42 4.26 7.60 -12.65
N GLU A 43 5.42 8.12 -12.25
CA GLU A 43 6.30 8.92 -13.11
C GLU A 43 6.81 8.15 -14.35
N TRP A 44 6.79 6.81 -14.33
CA TRP A 44 7.25 5.97 -15.45
C TRP A 44 6.10 5.48 -16.35
N LEU A 45 4.87 5.92 -16.09
CA LEU A 45 3.69 5.50 -16.82
C LEU A 45 3.16 6.66 -17.68
N ASP A 46 2.76 6.35 -18.90
CA ASP A 46 2.13 7.33 -19.80
C ASP A 46 0.70 7.70 -19.33
N SER A 47 0.02 6.79 -18.63
CA SER A 47 -1.31 7.02 -18.07
C SER A 47 -1.24 7.78 -16.75
N PRO A 48 -2.03 8.85 -16.54
CA PRO A 48 -2.18 9.51 -15.24
C PRO A 48 -2.58 8.52 -14.14
N THR A 49 -1.61 8.15 -13.30
CA THR A 49 -1.74 7.01 -12.39
C THR A 49 -1.66 7.45 -10.94
N LEU A 50 -2.62 7.03 -10.11
CA LEU A 50 -2.57 7.16 -8.66
C LEU A 50 -2.20 5.83 -8.02
N ASN A 51 -1.05 5.75 -7.34
CA ASN A 51 -0.67 4.56 -6.59
C ASN A 51 -0.96 4.73 -5.09
N LEU A 52 -2.02 4.06 -4.60
CA LEU A 52 -2.40 4.04 -3.19
C LEU A 52 -2.01 2.74 -2.47
N ALA A 53 -1.22 1.87 -3.11
CA ALA A 53 -0.70 0.67 -2.49
C ALA A 53 0.13 1.00 -1.23
N SER A 54 0.09 0.13 -0.22
CA SER A 54 0.85 0.37 1.00
C SER A 54 1.23 -0.89 1.76
N GLY A 55 2.27 -0.82 2.61
CA GLY A 55 2.75 -2.01 3.33
C GLY A 55 1.66 -2.74 4.16
N ASN A 56 1.62 -4.07 4.07
CA ASN A 56 0.61 -4.92 4.70
C ASN A 56 -0.84 -4.59 4.31
N GLN A 57 -1.10 -3.90 3.21
CA GLN A 57 -2.45 -3.72 2.69
C GLN A 57 -2.91 -5.03 2.04
N HIS A 58 -4.18 -5.39 2.27
CA HIS A 58 -4.82 -6.60 1.74
C HIS A 58 -6.13 -6.21 1.02
N HIS A 59 -6.77 -7.18 0.35
CA HIS A 59 -7.94 -6.93 -0.50
C HIS A 59 -9.12 -6.31 0.23
N ASP A 60 -9.32 -6.56 1.52
CA ASP A 60 -10.38 -5.90 2.30
C ASP A 60 -10.18 -4.38 2.40
N THR A 61 -8.92 -3.97 2.58
CA THR A 61 -8.52 -2.58 2.67
C THR A 61 -8.54 -1.95 1.28
N ASP A 62 -8.04 -2.67 0.27
CA ASP A 62 -8.12 -2.24 -1.13
C ASP A 62 -9.56 -1.98 -1.54
N PHE A 63 -10.49 -2.87 -1.19
CA PHE A 63 -11.89 -2.73 -1.57
C PHE A 63 -12.56 -1.52 -0.88
N LYS A 64 -12.28 -1.29 0.40
CA LYS A 64 -12.74 -0.07 1.13
C LYS A 64 -12.18 1.21 0.49
N ILE A 65 -10.92 1.19 0.06
CA ILE A 65 -10.29 2.32 -0.64
C ILE A 65 -10.93 2.52 -2.01
N LEU A 66 -11.09 1.44 -2.77
CA LEU A 66 -11.68 1.45 -4.10
C LEU A 66 -13.07 2.06 -4.11
N MET A 67 -13.98 1.55 -3.27
CA MET A 67 -15.36 2.06 -3.18
C MET A 67 -15.41 3.54 -2.84
N SER A 68 -14.44 4.05 -2.08
CA SER A 68 -14.37 5.46 -1.70
C SER A 68 -13.74 6.34 -2.79
N MET A 69 -12.88 5.77 -3.63
CA MET A 69 -12.13 6.50 -4.66
C MET A 69 -12.84 6.55 -6.00
N ILE A 70 -13.59 5.51 -6.36
CA ILE A 70 -14.19 5.39 -7.70
C ILE A 70 -15.07 6.59 -8.04
N GLU A 71 -15.88 7.06 -7.09
CA GLU A 71 -16.77 8.22 -7.28
C GLU A 71 -16.03 9.57 -7.29
N ARG A 72 -14.75 9.59 -6.88
CA ARG A 72 -13.92 10.80 -6.79
C ARG A 72 -12.96 10.97 -7.97
N LEU A 73 -12.84 9.96 -8.83
CA LEU A 73 -11.90 9.91 -9.93
C LEU A 73 -12.69 9.77 -11.25
N PRO A 74 -13.21 10.87 -11.81
CA PRO A 74 -14.19 10.83 -12.91
C PRO A 74 -13.64 10.28 -14.24
N LYS A 75 -12.31 10.26 -14.42
CA LYS A 75 -11.65 9.68 -15.60
C LYS A 75 -11.11 8.28 -15.36
N LEU A 76 -11.33 7.70 -14.18
CA LEU A 76 -10.78 6.39 -13.84
C LEU A 76 -11.33 5.33 -14.79
N ASN A 77 -10.42 4.65 -15.48
CA ASN A 77 -10.76 3.57 -16.40
C ASN A 77 -10.12 2.26 -15.96
N ASN A 78 -8.87 2.30 -15.48
CA ASN A 78 -8.11 1.12 -15.12
C ASN A 78 -7.90 1.00 -13.61
N VAL A 79 -8.07 -0.20 -13.08
CA VAL A 79 -7.74 -0.53 -11.68
C VAL A 79 -6.76 -1.69 -11.66
N VAL A 80 -5.57 -1.44 -11.13
CA VAL A 80 -4.52 -2.45 -10.94
C VAL A 80 -4.66 -3.03 -9.53
N LEU A 81 -4.81 -4.35 -9.45
CA LEU A 81 -4.95 -5.10 -8.21
C LEU A 81 -3.79 -6.09 -8.05
N GLU A 82 -3.05 -6.00 -6.93
CA GLU A 82 -2.06 -7.01 -6.58
C GLU A 82 -2.74 -8.34 -6.23
N VAL A 83 -2.17 -9.45 -6.69
CA VAL A 83 -2.42 -10.78 -6.14
C VAL A 83 -1.12 -11.43 -5.68
N SER A 84 -1.14 -11.97 -4.46
CA SER A 84 -0.03 -12.73 -3.89
C SER A 84 -0.54 -13.69 -2.83
N TYR A 85 0.32 -14.62 -2.38
CA TYR A 85 -0.03 -15.57 -1.31
C TYR A 85 -0.62 -14.86 -0.08
N SER A 86 -0.02 -13.73 0.33
CA SER A 86 -0.47 -12.96 1.48
C SER A 86 -1.91 -12.45 1.35
N HIS A 87 -2.36 -12.15 0.13
CA HIS A 87 -3.74 -11.69 -0.10
C HIS A 87 -4.77 -12.80 0.11
N PHE A 88 -4.44 -14.04 -0.27
CA PHE A 88 -5.41 -15.13 -0.21
C PHE A 88 -5.30 -15.98 1.05
N GLU A 89 -4.13 -16.08 1.67
CA GLU A 89 -3.88 -17.09 2.71
C GLU A 89 -3.57 -16.48 4.09
N LEU A 90 -3.52 -15.15 4.21
CA LEU A 90 -3.38 -14.45 5.49
C LEU A 90 -4.68 -13.74 5.90
N PRO A 91 -4.91 -13.56 7.21
CA PRO A 91 -6.02 -12.75 7.69
C PRO A 91 -5.93 -11.31 7.18
N HIS A 92 -7.07 -10.79 6.74
CA HIS A 92 -7.23 -9.39 6.37
C HIS A 92 -7.03 -8.42 7.54
N ASN A 93 -6.75 -7.16 7.20
CA ASN A 93 -6.57 -6.14 8.21
C ASN A 93 -7.94 -5.78 8.82
N GLY A 94 -8.14 -6.11 10.09
CA GLY A 94 -9.40 -5.76 10.76
C GLY A 94 -9.56 -4.27 11.06
N LYS A 95 -10.71 -3.93 11.66
CA LYS A 95 -11.05 -2.60 12.20
C LYS A 95 -9.97 -1.92 13.06
N ASP A 96 -9.10 -2.71 13.69
CA ASP A 96 -8.04 -2.23 14.60
C ASP A 96 -6.70 -1.99 13.90
N PHE A 97 -6.65 -2.10 12.57
CA PHE A 97 -5.44 -1.83 11.81
C PHE A 97 -5.04 -0.36 11.92
N TRP A 98 -3.86 -0.10 12.47
CA TRP A 98 -3.39 1.27 12.74
C TRP A 98 -3.41 2.19 11.51
N LYS A 99 -3.23 1.64 10.30
CA LYS A 99 -3.29 2.45 9.07
C LYS A 99 -4.67 2.95 8.70
N ASN A 100 -5.74 2.46 9.33
CA ASN A 100 -7.07 3.05 9.20
C ASN A 100 -7.03 4.56 9.53
N SER A 101 -6.17 4.97 10.47
CA SER A 101 -5.96 6.39 10.78
C SER A 101 -5.27 7.15 9.64
N LEU A 102 -4.33 6.52 8.93
CA LEU A 102 -3.64 7.08 7.77
C LEU A 102 -4.62 7.29 6.61
N PHE A 103 -5.41 6.27 6.26
CA PHE A 103 -6.41 6.36 5.20
C PHE A 103 -7.46 7.43 5.50
N LEU A 104 -7.91 7.53 6.76
CA LEU A 104 -8.85 8.56 7.18
C LEU A 104 -8.24 9.96 7.11
N LYS A 105 -7.02 10.15 7.64
CA LYS A 105 -6.36 11.47 7.67
C LYS A 105 -6.02 11.98 6.28
N TYR A 106 -5.43 11.13 5.43
CA TYR A 106 -4.84 11.57 4.16
C TYR A 106 -5.81 11.49 3.00
N TYR A 107 -6.72 10.52 3.03
CA TYR A 107 -7.64 10.27 1.91
C TYR A 107 -9.10 10.44 2.28
N ASN A 108 -9.43 10.73 3.54
CA ASN A 108 -10.81 10.79 4.02
C ASN A 108 -11.58 9.47 3.85
N ILE A 109 -10.88 8.33 3.95
CA ILE A 109 -11.46 6.99 3.81
C ILE A 109 -11.60 6.35 5.18
N ASN A 110 -12.81 5.91 5.52
CA ASN A 110 -13.09 5.23 6.78
C ASN A 110 -12.96 3.70 6.64
N CYS A 111 -11.91 3.13 7.25
CA CYS A 111 -11.69 1.68 7.30
C CYS A 111 -11.95 1.07 8.69
N PHE A 112 -12.51 1.82 9.65
CA PHE A 112 -12.70 1.38 11.04
C PHE A 112 -13.96 0.53 11.28
N GLU A 113 -14.84 0.36 10.29
CA GLU A 113 -16.11 -0.38 10.42
C GLU A 113 -17.04 0.16 11.54
N ARG A 114 -16.87 1.45 11.84
CA ARG A 114 -17.70 2.24 12.78
C ARG A 114 -17.64 3.71 12.39
N ASN A 115 -18.49 4.52 13.02
CA ASN A 115 -18.36 5.98 12.95
C ASN A 115 -17.00 6.44 13.48
N THR A 116 -16.42 7.44 12.81
CA THR A 116 -15.11 8.00 13.16
C THR A 116 -15.25 9.12 14.19
N TYR A 117 -14.28 9.22 15.09
CA TYR A 117 -14.11 10.31 16.03
C TYR A 117 -12.88 11.14 15.65
N PHE A 118 -12.77 12.36 16.19
CA PHE A 118 -11.63 13.25 15.89
C PHE A 118 -10.26 12.57 16.12
N LYS A 119 -10.17 11.72 17.16
CA LYS A 119 -8.93 11.00 17.53
C LYS A 119 -8.48 9.98 16.48
N ASP A 120 -9.39 9.47 15.65
CA ASP A 120 -9.06 8.51 14.60
C ASP A 120 -8.22 9.13 13.48
N ARG A 121 -8.15 10.47 13.42
CA ARG A 121 -7.27 11.21 12.51
C ARG A 121 -5.89 11.51 13.10
N LEU A 122 -5.65 11.17 14.37
CA LEU A 122 -4.38 11.41 15.05
C LEU A 122 -3.42 10.26 14.74
N ILE A 123 -2.51 10.50 13.81
CA ILE A 123 -1.63 9.47 13.25
C ILE A 123 -0.68 8.92 14.30
N TYR A 124 -0.14 9.78 15.16
CA TYR A 124 0.75 9.35 16.24
C TYR A 124 0.07 8.33 17.16
N LEU A 125 -1.19 8.58 17.53
CA LEU A 125 -1.94 7.71 18.43
C LEU A 125 -2.26 6.34 17.82
N SER A 126 -2.27 6.22 16.49
CA SER A 126 -2.54 4.95 15.83
C SER A 126 -1.45 3.90 16.07
N ARG A 127 -0.19 4.32 16.22
CA ARG A 127 0.94 3.44 16.52
C ARG A 127 2.12 4.18 17.19
N PRO A 128 1.99 4.62 18.45
CA PRO A 128 2.97 5.49 19.09
C PRO A 128 4.42 4.96 19.07
N PRO A 129 4.69 3.66 19.32
CA PRO A 129 6.08 3.16 19.28
C PRO A 129 6.75 3.37 17.92
N LEU A 130 6.03 3.09 16.82
CA LEU A 130 6.54 3.26 15.46
C LEU A 130 6.82 4.73 15.16
N PHE A 131 5.91 5.62 15.53
CA PHE A 131 6.06 7.04 15.20
C PHE A 131 7.08 7.75 16.09
N SER A 132 7.20 7.38 17.37
CA SER A 132 8.27 7.86 18.24
C SER A 132 9.64 7.48 17.70
N GLU A 133 9.81 6.23 17.26
CA GLU A 133 11.05 5.77 16.63
C GLU A 133 11.36 6.59 15.37
N LYS A 134 10.37 6.78 14.48
CA LYS A 134 10.56 7.57 13.26
C LYS A 134 10.86 9.04 13.52
N ILE A 135 10.22 9.65 14.52
CA ILE A 135 10.51 11.04 14.95
C ILE A 135 11.94 11.13 15.44
N TYR A 136 12.37 10.21 16.30
CA TYR A 136 13.73 10.20 16.83
C TYR A 136 14.77 10.04 15.71
N GLN A 137 14.59 9.07 14.81
CA GLN A 137 15.48 8.84 13.68
C GLN A 137 15.57 10.05 12.73
N HIS A 138 14.46 10.76 12.51
CA HIS A 138 14.42 11.88 11.58
C HIS A 138 14.95 13.18 12.19
N TYR A 139 14.47 13.57 13.38
CA TYR A 139 14.78 14.87 13.97
C TYR A 139 16.02 14.87 14.85
N ILE A 140 16.34 13.74 15.49
CA ILE A 140 17.47 13.64 16.43
C ILE A 140 18.69 13.03 15.74
N LEU A 141 18.55 11.81 15.20
CA LEU A 141 19.68 11.11 14.57
C LEU A 141 20.00 11.64 13.16
N LYS A 142 19.03 12.22 12.46
CA LYS A 142 19.14 12.65 11.05
C LYS A 142 19.58 11.52 10.11
N GLU A 143 19.27 10.28 10.46
CA GLU A 143 19.69 9.07 9.73
C GLU A 143 18.69 8.68 8.62
N ARG A 144 17.45 9.16 8.72
CA ARG A 144 16.38 8.72 7.82
C ARG A 144 16.46 9.43 6.47
N LYS A 145 17.02 8.74 5.47
CA LYS A 145 16.98 9.13 4.06
C LYS A 145 15.71 8.57 3.39
N THR A 146 14.56 9.17 3.63
CA THR A 146 13.35 8.89 2.81
C THR A 146 13.07 10.08 1.91
N GLY A 147 12.85 9.83 0.62
CA GLY A 147 12.57 10.86 -0.37
C GLY A 147 11.47 10.38 -1.29
N PHE A 148 10.35 11.09 -1.31
CA PHE A 148 9.21 10.76 -2.16
C PHE A 148 9.16 11.75 -3.33
N ASN A 149 8.94 11.27 -4.55
CA ASN A 149 8.61 12.15 -5.66
C ASN A 149 7.18 12.71 -5.51
N SER A 150 6.76 13.58 -6.43
CA SER A 150 5.41 14.17 -6.41
C SER A 150 4.29 13.14 -6.48
N PHE A 151 4.57 11.93 -6.96
CA PHE A 151 3.64 10.81 -7.10
C PHE A 151 3.65 9.87 -5.88
N GLY A 152 4.37 10.23 -4.81
CA GLY A 152 4.46 9.48 -3.55
C GLY A 152 5.29 8.20 -3.61
N PHE A 153 6.10 8.01 -4.66
CA PHE A 153 7.04 6.90 -4.80
C PHE A 153 8.37 7.18 -4.09
N ASP A 154 8.92 6.19 -3.35
CA ASP A 154 10.16 6.36 -2.56
C ASP A 154 11.43 6.28 -3.44
N THR A 155 11.82 7.40 -4.01
CA THR A 155 13.05 7.57 -4.79
C THR A 155 14.36 7.33 -4.03
N ALA A 156 14.34 7.35 -2.69
CA ALA A 156 15.55 7.16 -1.89
C ALA A 156 15.82 5.68 -1.56
N ASN A 157 14.79 4.84 -1.49
CA ASN A 157 14.90 3.45 -1.00
C ASN A 157 14.33 2.38 -1.96
N TYR A 158 14.05 2.69 -3.23
CA TYR A 158 13.43 1.76 -4.18
C TYR A 158 14.35 0.69 -4.80
N HIS A 159 15.68 0.83 -4.69
CA HIS A 159 16.63 -0.07 -5.34
C HIS A 159 16.54 -1.54 -4.88
N GLY A 160 16.00 -1.76 -3.68
CA GLY A 160 15.80 -3.09 -3.13
C GLY A 160 17.10 -3.82 -2.83
N ARG A 161 16.96 -5.04 -2.27
CA ARG A 161 18.11 -5.82 -1.82
C ARG A 161 18.97 -6.36 -2.96
N PHE A 162 18.37 -6.66 -4.11
CA PHE A 162 19.09 -7.32 -5.21
C PHE A 162 20.14 -6.40 -5.82
N LYS A 163 19.77 -5.14 -6.06
CA LYS A 163 20.72 -4.13 -6.51
C LYS A 163 21.82 -3.89 -5.47
N ASN A 164 21.48 -3.83 -4.18
CA ASN A 164 22.48 -3.70 -3.10
C ASN A 164 23.45 -4.89 -3.01
N LEU A 165 23.04 -6.06 -3.48
CA LEU A 165 23.88 -7.25 -3.58
C LEU A 165 24.51 -7.43 -4.97
N ASN A 166 24.41 -6.43 -5.85
CA ASN A 166 24.90 -6.46 -7.23
C ASN A 166 24.38 -7.67 -8.04
N TYR A 167 23.15 -8.11 -7.76
CA TYR A 167 22.53 -9.27 -8.43
C TYR A 167 23.33 -10.58 -8.28
N ASP A 168 24.20 -10.68 -7.27
CA ASP A 168 24.98 -11.88 -6.98
C ASP A 168 24.09 -12.97 -6.37
N GLU A 169 23.85 -14.04 -7.12
CA GLU A 169 22.97 -15.15 -6.72
C GLU A 169 23.40 -15.81 -5.40
N LYS A 170 24.71 -15.96 -5.14
CA LYS A 170 25.22 -16.59 -3.92
C LYS A 170 24.94 -15.70 -2.71
N LYS A 171 25.12 -14.38 -2.86
CA LYS A 171 24.77 -13.41 -1.81
C LYS A 171 23.26 -13.34 -1.58
N ILE A 172 22.45 -13.38 -2.63
CA ILE A 172 20.98 -13.37 -2.52
C ILE A 172 20.46 -14.66 -1.88
N ALA A 173 21.06 -15.82 -2.19
CA ALA A 173 20.71 -17.11 -1.61
C ALA A 173 21.04 -17.20 -0.11
N SER A 174 22.15 -16.59 0.31
CA SER A 174 22.62 -16.58 1.71
C SER A 174 22.04 -15.45 2.56
N ALA A 175 21.46 -14.41 1.95
CA ALA A 175 20.87 -13.29 2.67
C ALA A 175 19.70 -13.73 3.57
N LYS A 176 19.67 -13.21 4.82
CA LYS A 176 18.58 -13.47 5.78
C LYS A 176 17.23 -13.04 5.21
N ARG A 177 16.31 -13.98 5.05
CA ARG A 177 14.93 -13.73 4.60
C ARG A 177 13.97 -13.70 5.78
N PHE A 178 12.90 -12.93 5.64
CA PHE A 178 11.78 -13.05 6.57
C PHE A 178 11.04 -14.35 6.23
N LYS A 179 10.69 -15.15 7.26
CA LYS A 179 9.87 -16.33 7.06
C LYS A 179 8.42 -15.88 6.98
N ILE A 180 7.82 -16.01 5.81
CA ILE A 180 6.38 -15.78 5.64
C ILE A 180 5.69 -17.11 5.95
N ASN A 181 4.56 -17.06 6.63
CA ASN A 181 3.76 -18.25 6.83
C ASN A 181 3.20 -18.68 5.47
N GLN A 182 3.66 -19.82 4.97
CA GLN A 182 3.20 -20.44 3.72
C GLN A 182 2.35 -21.69 3.99
N ALA A 183 1.96 -21.93 5.25
CA ALA A 183 1.05 -23.04 5.56
C ALA A 183 -0.34 -22.71 4.99
N PRO A 184 -0.88 -23.55 4.10
CA PRO A 184 -2.19 -23.31 3.50
C PRO A 184 -3.29 -23.24 4.57
N ASN A 185 -4.16 -22.25 4.45
CA ASN A 185 -5.37 -22.11 5.25
C ASN A 185 -6.57 -22.04 4.32
N LYS A 186 -7.12 -23.20 3.98
CA LYS A 186 -8.25 -23.33 3.05
C LYS A 186 -9.46 -22.47 3.42
N VAL A 187 -9.71 -22.24 4.72
CA VAL A 187 -10.83 -21.41 5.18
C VAL A 187 -10.58 -19.94 4.85
N LEU A 188 -9.38 -19.42 5.14
CA LEU A 188 -9.01 -18.06 4.75
C LEU A 188 -8.95 -17.91 3.23
N PHE A 189 -8.38 -18.90 2.54
CA PHE A 189 -8.35 -18.92 1.08
C PHE A 189 -9.75 -18.78 0.47
N GLN A 190 -10.71 -19.60 0.90
CA GLN A 190 -12.09 -19.52 0.43
C GLN A 190 -12.73 -18.16 0.74
N HIS A 191 -12.51 -17.62 1.94
CA HIS A 191 -13.04 -16.32 2.34
C HIS A 191 -12.45 -15.16 1.51
N ASN A 192 -11.13 -15.12 1.37
CA ASN A 192 -10.42 -14.03 0.69
C ASN A 192 -10.63 -14.10 -0.82
N VAL A 193 -10.70 -15.30 -1.41
CA VAL A 193 -11.05 -15.48 -2.82
C VAL A 193 -12.47 -14.97 -3.09
N LYS A 194 -13.43 -15.28 -2.22
CA LYS A 194 -14.79 -14.76 -2.35
C LYS A 194 -14.79 -13.23 -2.35
N LEU A 195 -14.09 -12.60 -1.40
CA LEU A 195 -13.97 -11.13 -1.34
C LEU A 195 -13.31 -10.55 -2.60
N PHE A 196 -12.28 -11.22 -3.12
CA PHE A 196 -11.63 -10.77 -4.35
C PHE A 196 -12.59 -10.80 -5.54
N TYR A 197 -13.39 -11.87 -5.69
CA TYR A 197 -14.44 -11.91 -6.72
C TYR A 197 -15.51 -10.83 -6.50
N GLU A 198 -15.96 -10.56 -5.27
CA GLU A 198 -16.89 -9.46 -4.98
C GLU A 198 -16.31 -8.09 -5.43
N MET A 199 -15.00 -7.89 -5.27
CA MET A 199 -14.32 -6.69 -5.74
C MET A 199 -14.23 -6.63 -7.27
N LEU A 200 -14.02 -7.76 -7.95
CA LEU A 200 -14.03 -7.83 -9.42
C LEU A 200 -15.44 -7.55 -9.99
N ASP A 201 -16.48 -8.17 -9.43
CA ASP A 201 -17.87 -7.96 -9.83
C ASP A 201 -18.27 -6.48 -9.67
N TYR A 202 -17.82 -5.83 -8.59
CA TYR A 202 -18.03 -4.40 -8.37
C TYR A 202 -17.37 -3.53 -9.45
N LEU A 203 -16.13 -3.84 -9.84
CA LEU A 203 -15.41 -3.12 -10.89
C LEU A 203 -16.04 -3.32 -12.27
N GLU A 204 -16.45 -4.55 -12.58
CA GLU A 204 -17.15 -4.89 -13.82
C GLU A 204 -18.48 -4.14 -13.93
N ALA A 205 -19.29 -4.14 -12.85
CA ALA A 205 -20.55 -3.42 -12.80
C ALA A 205 -20.40 -1.89 -12.97
N LYS A 206 -19.23 -1.36 -12.64
CA LYS A 206 -18.87 0.06 -12.82
C LYS A 206 -18.19 0.34 -14.17
N GLY A 207 -17.93 -0.69 -14.99
CA GLY A 207 -17.35 -0.56 -16.32
C GLY A 207 -15.84 -0.25 -16.33
N HIS A 208 -15.11 -0.63 -15.29
CA HIS A 208 -13.66 -0.43 -15.23
C HIS A 208 -12.87 -1.63 -15.75
N ASN A 209 -11.75 -1.37 -16.41
CA ASN A 209 -10.78 -2.39 -16.79
C ASN A 209 -9.99 -2.83 -15.56
N VAL A 210 -9.95 -4.13 -15.29
CA VAL A 210 -9.18 -4.69 -14.19
C VAL A 210 -7.87 -5.28 -14.69
N ILE A 211 -6.76 -4.84 -14.10
CA ILE A 211 -5.42 -5.37 -14.37
C ILE A 211 -4.97 -6.14 -13.13
N ILE A 212 -4.94 -7.46 -13.23
CA ILE A 212 -4.43 -8.32 -12.16
C ILE A 212 -2.91 -8.38 -12.27
N CYS A 213 -2.20 -7.98 -11.22
CA CYS A 213 -0.74 -7.94 -11.19
C CYS A 213 -0.18 -8.86 -10.11
N THR A 214 0.84 -9.63 -10.48
CA THR A 214 1.70 -10.33 -9.52
C THR A 214 3.13 -9.85 -9.74
N VAL A 215 3.82 -9.48 -8.66
CA VAL A 215 5.20 -9.01 -8.78
C VAL A 215 6.18 -10.19 -8.88
N PRO A 216 7.30 -10.03 -9.60
CA PRO A 216 8.29 -11.09 -9.70
C PRO A 216 8.88 -11.43 -8.33
N MET A 217 8.93 -12.73 -8.02
CA MET A 217 9.58 -13.27 -6.83
C MET A 217 10.90 -13.93 -7.20
N TYR A 218 11.82 -14.03 -6.24
CA TYR A 218 13.05 -14.79 -6.45
C TYR A 218 12.72 -16.27 -6.63
N THR A 219 13.50 -16.98 -7.45
CA THR A 219 13.30 -18.42 -7.74
C THR A 219 13.18 -19.27 -6.47
N THR A 220 14.04 -19.00 -5.48
CA THR A 220 14.07 -19.76 -4.21
C THR A 220 13.09 -19.25 -3.14
N TYR A 221 12.09 -18.44 -3.52
CA TYR A 221 11.11 -17.87 -2.56
C TYR A 221 10.13 -18.92 -2.02
N HIS A 222 9.78 -19.92 -2.83
CA HIS A 222 8.85 -21.00 -2.47
C HIS A 222 9.54 -22.29 -1.99
N GLU A 223 10.87 -22.35 -2.04
CA GLU A 223 11.66 -23.55 -1.75
C GLU A 223 11.89 -23.81 -0.24
N ARG A 224 11.28 -23.03 0.66
CA ARG A 224 11.57 -23.11 2.10
C ARG A 224 10.35 -22.96 3.01
#